data_AF-A0A7U9SNN1-F1
#
_entry.id   AF-A0A7U9SNN1-F1
#
_cell.length_a   1.000
_cell.length_b   1.000
_cell.length_c   1.000
_cell.angle_alpha   90.00
_cell.angle_beta   90.00
_cell.angle_gamma   90.00
#
_symmetry.space_group_name_H-M   'P 1'
#
loop_
_entity.id
_entity.type
_entity.pdbx_description
1 polymer ?
#
loop_
_entity_poly.entity_id
_entity_poly.type
_entity_poly.pdbx_seq_one_letter_code
_entity_poly.pdbx_strand_id
1 'polypeptide(L)'
;MEDDVSRELKAFLDYVAGKKSEDSFVKRLEEAVKAAKKNREWRHEYMTLLMRDQENIEKGIEKGIRGMVSALKELNIPDITIMQKIREKFDLSGEEAEQYIRG
;
A
#
# COMPACT_ATOMS: atom_id res chain seq x y z
N MET A 1 38.31 -8.76 24.29
CA MET A 1 37.58 -7.87 23.37
C MET A 1 37.11 -6.70 24.18
N GLU A 2 37.78 -5.56 24.05
CA GLU A 2 37.27 -4.29 24.59
C GLU A 2 35.97 -3.96 23.87
N ASP A 3 34.94 -3.61 24.65
CA ASP A 3 33.67 -3.11 24.11
C ASP A 3 33.96 -1.66 23.68
N ASP A 4 34.42 -1.46 22.43
CA ASP A 4 34.78 -0.15 21.81
C ASP A 4 33.60 0.83 21.71
N VAL A 5 32.43 0.44 22.22
CA VAL A 5 31.18 1.17 22.13
C VAL A 5 30.89 1.82 23.47
N SER A 6 30.75 3.15 23.48
CA SER A 6 30.35 3.87 24.69
C SER A 6 29.00 3.37 25.21
N ARG A 7 28.78 3.47 26.52
CA ARG A 7 27.54 2.99 27.15
C ARG A 7 26.30 3.66 26.56
N GLU A 8 26.41 4.93 26.22
CA GLU A 8 25.36 5.74 25.61
C GLU A 8 25.05 5.25 24.19
N LEU A 9 26.08 4.97 23.38
CA LEU A 9 25.90 4.43 22.03
C LEU A 9 25.29 3.03 22.09
N LYS A 10 25.72 2.18 23.02
CA LYS A 10 25.15 0.85 23.23
C LYS A 10 23.67 0.93 23.63
N ALA A 11 23.32 1.84 24.54
CA ALA A 11 21.95 2.09 24.96
C ALA A 11 21.06 2.57 23.79
N PHE A 12 21.60 3.42 22.92
CA PHE A 12 20.92 3.85 21.71
C PHE A 12 20.72 2.68 20.71
N LEU A 13 21.75 1.86 20.48
CA LEU A 13 21.66 0.71 19.58
C LEU A 13 20.65 -0.34 20.10
N ASP A 14 20.63 -0.61 21.40
CA ASP A 14 19.64 -1.48 22.03
C ASP A 14 18.23 -0.94 21.85
N TYR A 15 18.03 0.37 21.94
CA TYR A 15 16.76 1.03 21.65
C TYR A 15 16.32 0.86 20.18
N VAL A 16 17.23 1.07 19.23
CA VAL A 16 16.97 0.84 17.80
C VAL A 16 16.61 -0.63 17.53
N ALA A 17 17.22 -1.56 18.27
CA ALA A 17 16.89 -2.98 18.25
C ALA A 17 15.58 -3.35 18.97
N GLY A 18 14.83 -2.36 19.50
CA GLY A 18 13.52 -2.54 20.13
C GLY A 18 13.57 -2.90 21.61
N LYS A 19 14.73 -2.84 22.26
CA LYS A 19 14.86 -3.10 23.71
C LYS A 19 14.54 -1.83 24.51
N LYS A 20 14.01 -2.02 25.71
CA LYS A 20 13.83 -0.92 26.67
C LYS A 20 15.19 -0.50 27.23
N SER A 21 15.39 0.80 27.34
CA SER A 21 16.60 1.38 27.92
C SER A 21 16.22 2.35 29.03
N GLU A 22 16.99 2.33 30.12
CA GLU A 22 16.85 3.27 31.23
C GLU A 22 17.62 4.57 31.00
N ASP A 23 18.39 4.64 29.91
CA ASP A 23 19.21 5.80 29.55
C ASP A 23 18.36 7.06 29.31
N SER A 24 18.81 8.18 29.88
CA SER A 24 18.09 9.45 29.89
C SER A 24 17.97 10.09 28.50
N PHE A 25 18.95 9.89 27.61
CA PHE A 25 18.88 10.36 26.23
C PHE A 25 17.87 9.51 25.45
N VAL A 26 17.93 8.20 25.59
CA VAL A 26 16.99 7.27 24.94
C VAL A 26 15.55 7.51 25.38
N LYS A 27 15.29 7.78 26.66
CA LYS A 27 13.93 8.09 27.15
C LYS A 27 13.35 9.34 26.50
N ARG A 28 14.13 10.42 26.43
CA ARG A 28 13.70 11.67 25.76
C ARG A 28 13.47 11.45 24.26
N LEU A 29 14.32 10.64 23.62
CA LEU A 29 14.14 10.24 22.23
C LEU A 29 12.85 9.46 22.02
N GLU A 30 12.57 8.46 22.86
CA GLU A 30 11.35 7.65 22.82
C GLU A 30 10.09 8.51 23.03
N GLU A 31 10.13 9.50 23.91
CA GLU A 31 9.04 10.46 24.09
C GLU A 31 8.81 11.32 22.85
N ALA A 32 9.88 11.84 22.24
CA ALA A 32 9.80 12.60 20.99
C ALA A 32 9.25 11.74 19.83
N VAL A 33 9.70 10.49 19.70
CA VAL A 33 9.19 9.52 18.73
C VAL A 33 7.71 9.24 18.99
N LYS A 34 7.29 9.06 20.25
CA LYS A 34 5.87 8.88 20.60
C LYS A 34 5.03 10.10 20.26
N ALA A 35 5.53 11.31 20.50
CA ALA A 35 4.85 12.54 20.13
C ALA A 35 4.69 12.66 18.60
N ALA A 36 5.76 12.39 17.86
CA ALA A 36 5.75 12.36 16.40
C ALA A 36 4.77 11.32 15.84
N LYS A 37 4.76 10.08 16.39
CA LYS A 37 3.80 9.03 16.02
C LYS A 37 2.34 9.39 16.34
N LYS A 38 2.11 10.22 17.37
CA LYS A 38 0.78 10.69 17.75
C LYS A 38 0.29 11.86 16.91
N ASN A 39 1.17 12.52 16.15
CA ASN A 39 0.82 13.63 15.28
C ASN A 39 -0.33 13.20 14.34
N ARG A 40 -1.50 13.79 14.55
CA ARG A 40 -2.73 13.47 13.82
C ARG A 40 -2.63 13.88 12.36
N GLU A 41 -1.85 14.91 12.06
CA GLU A 41 -1.66 15.42 10.69
C GLU A 41 -0.92 14.40 9.85
N TRP A 42 0.21 13.85 10.33
CA TRP A 42 0.95 12.82 9.58
C TRP A 42 0.14 11.54 9.36
N ARG A 43 -0.68 11.15 10.35
CA ARG A 43 -1.60 10.02 10.16
C ARG A 43 -2.69 10.33 9.14
N HIS A 44 -3.18 11.57 9.11
CA HIS A 44 -4.18 12.00 8.14
C HIS A 44 -3.59 12.05 6.73
N GLU A 45 -2.43 12.70 6.56
CA GLU A 45 -1.69 12.74 5.29
C GLU A 45 -1.35 11.34 4.78
N TYR A 46 -0.92 10.43 5.66
CA TYR A 46 -0.66 9.04 5.29
C TYR A 46 -1.93 8.33 4.84
N MET A 47 -3.07 8.49 5.54
CA MET A 47 -4.34 7.90 5.12
C MET A 47 -4.80 8.47 3.77
N THR A 48 -4.68 9.78 3.56
CA THR A 48 -5.03 10.41 2.28
C THR A 48 -4.14 9.91 1.15
N LEU A 49 -2.83 9.78 1.39
CA LEU A 49 -1.89 9.23 0.41
C LEU A 49 -2.23 7.77 0.09
N LEU A 50 -2.46 6.95 1.12
CA LEU A 50 -2.83 5.54 0.96
C LEU A 50 -4.16 5.38 0.19
N MET A 51 -5.18 6.17 0.50
CA MET A 51 -6.45 6.18 -0.22
C MET A 51 -6.24 6.55 -1.68
N ARG A 52 -5.42 7.58 -1.96
CA ARG A 52 -5.10 8.00 -3.32
C ARG A 52 -4.37 6.92 -4.10
N ASP A 53 -3.42 6.23 -3.48
CA ASP A 53 -2.67 5.16 -4.11
C ASP A 53 -3.58 3.96 -4.40
N GLN A 54 -4.48 3.62 -3.49
CA GLN A 54 -5.50 2.60 -3.71
C GLN A 54 -6.44 2.97 -4.86
N GLU A 55 -6.94 4.21 -4.91
CA GLU A 55 -7.75 4.68 -6.04
C GLU A 55 -6.98 4.65 -7.37
N ASN A 56 -5.68 4.97 -7.36
CA ASN A 56 -4.85 4.93 -8.56
C ASN A 56 -4.66 3.49 -9.05
N ILE A 57 -4.50 2.54 -8.14
CA ILE A 57 -4.44 1.10 -8.47
C ILE A 57 -5.77 0.66 -9.10
N GLU A 58 -6.90 0.99 -8.49
CA GLU A 58 -8.23 0.65 -9.00
C GLU A 58 -8.49 1.24 -10.40
N LYS A 59 -8.17 2.52 -10.60
CA LYS A 59 -8.22 3.18 -11.93
C LYS A 59 -7.29 2.51 -12.94
N GLY A 60 -6.13 2.06 -12.50
CA GLY A 60 -5.17 1.32 -13.34
C GLY A 60 -5.74 -0.01 -13.82
N ILE A 61 -6.35 -0.77 -12.90
CA ILE A 61 -7.02 -2.05 -13.20
C ILE A 61 -8.18 -1.81 -14.18
N GLU A 62 -9.06 -0.85 -13.89
CA GLU A 62 -10.20 -0.53 -14.76
C GLU A 62 -9.74 -0.18 -16.19
N LYS A 63 -8.74 0.70 -16.33
CA LYS A 63 -8.17 1.06 -17.64
C LYS A 63 -7.57 -0.16 -18.34
N GLY A 64 -6.89 -1.04 -17.61
CA GLY A 64 -6.34 -2.28 -18.14
C GLY A 64 -7.40 -3.22 -18.70
N ILE A 65 -8.51 -3.40 -17.98
CA ILE A 65 -9.64 -4.22 -18.43
C ILE A 65 -10.28 -3.60 -19.66
N ARG A 66 -10.57 -2.29 -19.67
CA ARG A 66 -11.13 -1.59 -20.84
C ARG A 66 -10.23 -1.71 -22.07
N GLY A 67 -8.92 -1.55 -21.91
CA GLY A 67 -7.96 -1.72 -22.99
C GLY A 67 -7.97 -3.16 -23.56
N MET A 68 -8.01 -4.16 -22.67
CA MET A 68 -8.13 -5.57 -23.08
C MET A 68 -9.44 -5.84 -23.84
N VAL A 69 -10.58 -5.31 -23.37
CA VAL A 69 -11.87 -5.45 -24.06
C VAL A 69 -11.83 -4.78 -25.44
N SER A 70 -11.32 -3.54 -25.55
CA SER A 70 -11.20 -2.84 -26.83
C SER A 70 -10.40 -3.65 -27.83
N ALA A 71 -9.22 -4.13 -27.44
CA ALA A 71 -8.35 -4.93 -28.32
C ALA A 71 -9.03 -6.23 -28.77
N LEU A 72 -9.78 -6.89 -27.90
CA LEU A 72 -10.51 -8.12 -28.25
C LEU A 72 -11.71 -7.83 -29.17
N LYS A 73 -12.43 -6.72 -28.96
CA LYS A 73 -13.50 -6.27 -29.87
C LYS A 73 -12.94 -5.95 -31.26
N GLU A 74 -11.80 -5.26 -31.33
CA GLU A 74 -11.10 -4.96 -32.60
C GLU A 74 -10.68 -6.23 -33.36
N LEU A 75 -10.40 -7.31 -32.63
CA LEU A 75 -10.12 -8.64 -33.21
C LEU A 75 -11.39 -9.44 -33.54
N ASN A 76 -12.58 -8.84 -33.43
CA ASN A 76 -13.88 -9.48 -33.64
C ASN A 76 -14.14 -10.70 -32.74
N ILE A 77 -13.58 -10.70 -31.53
CA ILE A 77 -13.90 -11.73 -30.54
C ILE A 77 -15.33 -11.50 -30.02
N PRO A 78 -16.18 -12.54 -29.95
CA PRO A 78 -17.55 -12.37 -29.46
C PRO A 78 -17.61 -11.88 -28.01
N ASP A 79 -18.53 -10.96 -27.72
CA ASP A 79 -18.72 -10.36 -26.38
C ASP A 79 -18.88 -11.40 -25.27
N ILE A 80 -19.57 -12.53 -25.54
CA ILE A 80 -19.74 -13.63 -24.59
C ILE A 80 -18.38 -14.22 -24.18
N THR A 81 -17.46 -14.37 -25.14
CA THR A 81 -16.11 -14.89 -24.89
C THR A 81 -15.27 -13.87 -24.12
N ILE A 82 -15.36 -12.59 -24.48
CA ILE A 82 -14.66 -11.50 -23.77
C ILE A 82 -15.14 -11.45 -22.32
N MET A 83 -16.46 -11.49 -22.10
CA MET A 83 -17.10 -11.48 -20.79
C MET A 83 -16.62 -12.64 -19.92
N GLN A 84 -16.61 -13.87 -20.44
CA GLN A 84 -16.05 -15.02 -19.71
C GLN A 84 -14.58 -14.80 -19.34
N LYS A 85 -13.78 -14.29 -20.28
CA LYS A 85 -12.34 -14.09 -20.07
C LYS A 85 -12.04 -13.05 -18.99
N ILE A 86 -12.75 -11.93 -18.96
CA ILE A 86 -12.54 -10.90 -17.94
C ILE A 86 -13.05 -11.33 -16.56
N ARG A 87 -14.12 -12.13 -16.50
CA ARG A 87 -14.60 -12.72 -15.24
C ARG A 87 -13.57 -13.66 -14.63
N GLU A 88 -13.02 -14.57 -15.42
CA GLU A 88 -12.01 -15.52 -14.95
C GLU A 88 -10.68 -14.84 -14.59
N LYS A 89 -10.26 -13.84 -15.35
CA LYS A 89 -8.93 -13.23 -15.18
C LYS A 89 -8.88 -12.18 -14.07
N PHE A 90 -10.00 -11.54 -13.77
CA PHE A 90 -10.10 -10.45 -12.79
C PHE A 90 -11.11 -10.72 -11.68
N ASP A 91 -11.56 -11.97 -11.54
CA ASP A 91 -12.51 -12.44 -10.52
C ASP A 91 -13.81 -11.61 -10.45
N LEU A 92 -14.28 -11.12 -11.61
CA LEU A 92 -15.47 -10.28 -11.70
C LEU A 92 -16.75 -11.11 -11.66
N SER A 93 -17.77 -10.56 -11.00
CA SER A 93 -19.15 -11.02 -11.14
C SER A 93 -19.67 -10.82 -12.57
N GLY A 94 -20.80 -11.45 -12.88
CA GLY A 94 -21.46 -11.27 -14.18
C GLY A 94 -21.88 -9.82 -14.42
N GLU A 95 -22.42 -9.17 -13.39
CA GLU A 95 -22.87 -7.77 -13.45
C GLU A 95 -21.71 -6.80 -13.67
N GLU A 96 -20.59 -6.99 -12.96
CA GLU A 96 -19.40 -6.16 -13.12
C GLU A 96 -18.79 -6.33 -14.52
N ALA A 97 -18.65 -7.56 -15.00
CA ALA A 97 -18.12 -7.83 -16.33
C ALA A 97 -18.99 -7.21 -17.44
N GLU A 98 -20.31 -7.23 -17.26
CA GLU A 98 -21.25 -6.66 -18.22
C GLU A 98 -21.06 -5.14 -18.40
N GLN A 99 -20.67 -4.41 -17.36
CA GLN A 99 -20.36 -2.98 -17.46
C GLN A 99 -19.19 -2.69 -18.41
N TYR A 100 -18.24 -3.61 -18.55
CA TYR A 100 -17.12 -3.48 -19.47
C TYR A 100 -17.47 -3.83 -20.92
N ILE A 101 -18.52 -4.62 -21.14
CA ILE A 101 -18.98 -5.03 -22.49
C ILE A 101 -19.94 -4.00 -23.07
N ARG A 102 -20.84 -3.42 -22.24
CA ARG A 102 -21.86 -2.46 -22.67
C ARG A 102 -21.32 -1.07 -23.03
N GLY A 103 -20.06 -0.77 -22.67
CA GLY A 103 -19.34 0.45 -23.06
C GLY A 103 -18.61 0.30 -24.39
#